data_AF-A0A132PBN4-F1
#
_entry.id   AF-A0A132PBN4-F1
#
_cell.length_a   1.000
_cell.length_b   1.000
_cell.length_c   1.000
_cell.angle_alpha   90.00
_cell.angle_beta   90.00
_cell.angle_gamma   90.00
#
_symmetry.space_group_name_H-M   'P 1'
#
loop_
_entity.id
_entity.type
_entity.pdbx_description
1 polymer ?
#
loop_
_entity_poly.entity_id
_entity_poly.type
_entity_poly.pdbx_seq_one_letter_code
_entity_poly.pdbx_strand_id
1 'polypeptide(L)'
;MSTEAIEAATFMPEHSEDLAPVVGFLANHEKRRGKAATPSYALVGVDEHDRIELPRSVHEALTKIVAALHAGKAVTVAPQTMKLTTQQAADLLGVSRPTVVRLITDNVLPAERIGNRHRLLLDDVLTYREQRRTRQYEALAATAVDIDTNDDPEQIRQDLREARRVVAEQRRAKH
;
A
#
# COMPACT_ATOMS: atom_id res chain seq x y z
N MET A 1 12.56 -30.42 -17.65
CA MET A 1 12.11 -29.30 -18.50
C MET A 1 13.22 -29.06 -19.50
N SER A 2 13.02 -29.49 -20.74
CA SER A 2 14.04 -29.46 -21.79
C SER A 2 14.07 -28.07 -22.43
N THR A 3 15.24 -27.44 -22.43
CA THR A 3 15.54 -26.24 -23.21
C THR A 3 15.70 -26.66 -24.67
N GLU A 4 14.75 -26.27 -25.51
CA GLU A 4 14.81 -26.50 -26.96
C GLU A 4 15.79 -25.49 -27.57
N ALA A 5 16.80 -25.98 -28.27
CA ALA A 5 17.79 -25.14 -28.95
C ALA A 5 17.14 -24.46 -30.15
N ILE A 6 17.21 -23.14 -30.21
CA ILE A 6 16.73 -22.36 -31.36
C ILE A 6 17.67 -22.66 -32.53
N GLU A 7 17.20 -23.43 -33.52
CA GLU A 7 17.93 -23.67 -34.76
C GLU A 7 18.02 -22.38 -35.60
N ALA A 8 19.21 -22.13 -36.14
CA ALA A 8 19.43 -21.01 -37.06
C ALA A 8 18.85 -21.35 -38.44
N ALA A 9 17.74 -20.71 -38.80
CA ALA A 9 17.18 -20.78 -40.15
C ALA A 9 17.60 -19.55 -40.97
N THR A 10 18.08 -19.79 -42.20
CA THR A 10 18.43 -18.75 -43.17
C THR A 10 17.24 -18.53 -44.09
N PHE A 11 16.54 -17.41 -43.93
CA PHE A 11 15.36 -17.08 -44.74
C PHE A 11 15.76 -16.23 -45.95
N MET A 12 15.33 -16.65 -47.14
CA MET A 12 15.52 -15.90 -48.38
C MET A 12 14.28 -15.05 -48.67
N PRO A 13 14.43 -13.78 -49.08
CA PRO A 13 13.28 -12.95 -49.42
C PRO A 13 12.75 -13.35 -50.80
N GLU A 14 11.71 -14.19 -50.83
CA GLU A 14 11.01 -14.57 -52.08
C GLU A 14 10.34 -13.33 -52.73
N HIS A 15 9.88 -12.37 -51.91
CA HIS A 15 9.19 -11.15 -52.36
C HIS A 15 9.62 -9.93 -51.52
N SER A 16 10.68 -9.24 -51.96
CA SER A 16 11.21 -8.07 -51.24
C SER A 16 10.28 -6.85 -51.24
N GLU A 17 9.34 -6.77 -52.19
CA GLU A 17 8.39 -5.66 -52.33
C GLU A 17 7.35 -5.63 -51.19
N ASP A 18 6.95 -6.80 -50.69
CA ASP A 18 6.01 -6.95 -49.58
C ASP A 18 6.60 -6.55 -48.22
N LEU A 19 7.92 -6.39 -48.16
CA LEU A 19 8.62 -6.00 -46.94
C LEU A 19 8.65 -4.48 -46.74
N ALA A 20 8.41 -3.68 -47.79
CA ALA A 20 8.46 -2.21 -47.68
C ALA A 20 7.46 -1.64 -46.64
N PRO A 21 6.19 -2.10 -46.57
CA PRO A 21 5.26 -1.70 -45.50
C PRO A 21 5.71 -2.14 -44.11
N VAL A 22 6.30 -3.34 -43.99
CA VAL A 22 6.77 -3.91 -42.72
C VAL A 22 7.97 -3.14 -42.19
N VAL A 23 8.94 -2.83 -43.06
CA VAL A 23 10.11 -2.01 -42.74
C VAL A 23 9.67 -0.60 -42.36
N GLY A 24 8.70 -0.01 -43.07
CA GLY A 24 8.12 1.29 -42.74
C GLY A 24 7.43 1.30 -41.37
N PHE A 25 6.68 0.25 -41.05
CA PHE A 25 6.06 0.08 -39.74
C PHE A 25 7.11 -0.03 -38.62
N LEU A 26 8.13 -0.88 -38.80
CA LEU A 26 9.19 -1.07 -37.81
C LEU A 26 10.02 0.21 -37.59
N ALA A 27 10.40 0.92 -38.66
CA ALA A 27 11.15 2.17 -38.57
C ALA A 27 10.34 3.28 -37.88
N ASN A 28 9.04 3.38 -38.15
CA ASN A 28 8.16 4.32 -37.46
C ASN A 28 7.94 3.94 -35.99
N HIS A 29 7.86 2.65 -35.69
CA HIS A 29 7.76 2.13 -34.32
C HIS A 29 9.03 2.42 -33.51
N GLU A 30 10.22 2.16 -34.08
CA GLU A 30 11.51 2.42 -33.46
C GLU A 30 11.74 3.92 -33.18
N LYS A 31 11.36 4.80 -34.12
CA LYS A 31 11.43 6.27 -33.93
C LYS A 31 10.56 6.77 -32.78
N ARG A 32 9.41 6.13 -32.53
CA ARG A 32 8.46 6.55 -31.49
C ARG A 32 8.69 5.89 -30.13
N ARG A 33 9.24 4.67 -30.10
CA ARG A 33 9.28 3.81 -28.90
C ARG A 33 10.64 3.21 -28.58
N GLY A 34 11.67 3.48 -29.38
CA GLY A 34 13.02 2.96 -29.19
C GLY A 34 13.23 1.53 -29.68
N LYS A 35 14.48 1.06 -29.59
CA LYS A 35 14.98 -0.20 -30.19
C LYS A 35 14.62 -1.47 -29.40
N ALA A 36 14.25 -1.30 -28.14
CA ALA A 36 13.83 -2.41 -27.27
C ALA A 36 12.31 -2.53 -27.33
N ALA A 37 11.80 -3.60 -27.94
CA ALA A 37 10.41 -3.97 -27.79
C ALA A 37 10.17 -4.38 -26.33
N THR A 38 9.86 -3.42 -25.47
CA THR A 38 9.34 -3.71 -24.14
C THR A 38 8.00 -4.43 -24.30
N PRO A 39 7.78 -5.58 -23.64
CA PRO A 39 6.50 -6.26 -23.72
C PRO A 39 5.38 -5.30 -23.29
N SER A 40 4.48 -4.98 -24.22
CA SER A 40 3.26 -4.23 -23.93
C SER A 40 2.10 -5.20 -23.79
N TYR A 41 1.48 -5.21 -22.62
CA TYR A 41 0.26 -5.95 -22.37
C TYR A 41 -0.90 -5.07 -22.82
N ALA A 42 -1.95 -5.66 -23.40
CA ALA A 42 -3.11 -4.91 -23.83
C ALA A 42 -4.40 -5.68 -23.56
N LEU A 43 -5.47 -4.96 -23.25
CA LEU A 43 -6.83 -5.48 -23.38
C LEU A 43 -7.29 -5.23 -24.82
N VAL A 44 -7.87 -6.25 -25.42
CA VAL A 44 -8.44 -6.19 -26.76
C VAL A 44 -9.95 -6.45 -26.60
N GLY A 45 -10.75 -5.50 -27.07
CA GLY A 45 -12.19 -5.58 -27.11
C GLY A 45 -12.70 -6.34 -28.32
N VAL A 46 -13.99 -6.20 -28.58
CA VAL A 46 -14.71 -6.97 -29.61
C VAL A 46 -14.52 -6.39 -31.02
N ASP A 47 -14.22 -5.09 -31.10
CA ASP A 47 -14.00 -4.37 -32.36
C ASP A 47 -12.52 -4.33 -32.73
N GLU A 48 -12.23 -4.29 -34.03
CA GLU A 48 -10.88 -4.36 -34.62
C GLU A 48 -9.93 -3.24 -34.14
N HIS A 49 -10.49 -2.15 -33.60
CA HIS A 49 -9.75 -0.99 -33.11
C HIS A 49 -9.85 -0.79 -31.58
N ASP A 50 -10.54 -1.66 -30.86
CA ASP A 50 -10.69 -1.54 -29.41
C ASP A 50 -9.50 -2.22 -28.71
N ARG A 51 -8.38 -1.49 -28.61
CA ARG A 51 -7.17 -1.96 -27.93
C ARG A 51 -6.63 -0.91 -26.98
N ILE A 52 -6.43 -1.28 -25.72
CA ILE A 52 -5.83 -0.41 -24.71
C ILE A 52 -4.60 -1.07 -24.08
N GLU A 53 -3.48 -0.35 -24.08
CA GLU A 53 -2.25 -0.80 -23.41
C GLU A 53 -2.44 -0.75 -21.88
N LEU A 54 -2.07 -1.84 -21.20
CA LEU A 54 -2.19 -1.99 -19.77
C LEU A 54 -0.94 -1.43 -19.06
N PRO A 55 -1.11 -0.60 -18.03
CA PRO A 55 -0.04 -0.28 -17.11
C PRO A 55 0.53 -1.54 -16.45
N ARG A 56 1.83 -1.53 -16.15
CA ARG A 56 2.52 -2.66 -15.50
C ARG A 56 1.83 -3.12 -14.20
N SER A 57 1.35 -2.17 -13.39
CA SER A 57 0.66 -2.46 -12.13
C SER A 57 -0.63 -3.28 -12.33
N VAL A 58 -1.39 -2.99 -13.39
CA VAL A 58 -2.62 -3.71 -13.72
C VAL A 58 -2.29 -5.13 -14.21
N HIS A 59 -1.26 -5.26 -15.06
CA HIS A 59 -0.77 -6.58 -15.49
C HIS A 59 -0.37 -7.45 -14.30
N GLU A 60 0.45 -6.93 -13.37
CA GLU A 60 0.89 -7.68 -12.19
C GLU A 60 -0.28 -8.09 -11.28
N ALA A 61 -1.30 -7.23 -11.14
CA ALA A 61 -2.51 -7.57 -10.41
C ALA A 61 -3.28 -8.73 -11.07
N LEU A 62 -3.47 -8.67 -12.40
CA LEU A 62 -4.12 -9.72 -13.17
C LEU A 62 -3.35 -11.05 -13.08
N THR A 63 -2.01 -11.03 -13.16
CA THR A 63 -1.19 -12.24 -12.99
C THR A 63 -1.46 -12.93 -11.66
N LYS A 64 -1.56 -12.16 -10.56
CA LYS A 64 -1.84 -12.70 -9.22
C LYS A 64 -3.26 -13.26 -9.12
N ILE A 65 -4.25 -12.58 -9.73
CA ILE A 65 -5.64 -13.04 -9.78
C ILE A 65 -5.71 -14.39 -10.52
N VAL A 66 -5.12 -14.47 -11.71
CA VAL A 66 -5.11 -15.70 -12.53
C VAL A 66 -4.42 -16.86 -11.79
N ALA A 67 -3.28 -16.61 -11.15
CA ALA A 67 -2.58 -17.63 -10.37
C ALA A 67 -3.44 -18.19 -9.21
N ALA A 68 -4.19 -17.31 -8.53
CA ALA A 68 -5.08 -17.72 -7.43
C ALA A 68 -6.29 -18.52 -7.94
N LEU A 69 -6.91 -18.08 -9.06
CA LEU A 69 -8.01 -18.80 -9.69
C LEU A 69 -7.58 -20.18 -10.20
N HIS A 70 -6.39 -20.27 -10.82
CA HIS A 70 -5.82 -21.55 -11.26
C HIS A 70 -5.58 -22.52 -10.10
N ALA A 71 -5.24 -21.99 -8.92
CA ALA A 71 -5.12 -22.78 -7.68
C ALA A 71 -6.47 -23.14 -7.03
N GLY A 72 -7.61 -22.89 -7.69
CA GLY A 72 -8.94 -23.17 -7.18
C GLY A 72 -9.40 -22.23 -6.05
N LYS A 73 -8.72 -21.09 -5.84
CA LYS A 73 -9.06 -20.13 -4.80
C LYS A 73 -10.03 -19.09 -5.34
N ALA A 74 -11.05 -18.76 -4.55
CA ALA A 74 -11.90 -17.61 -4.84
C ALA A 74 -11.10 -16.30 -4.69
N VAL A 75 -11.31 -15.36 -5.62
CA VAL A 75 -10.66 -14.04 -5.62
C VAL A 75 -11.71 -12.94 -5.58
N THR A 76 -11.58 -12.02 -4.61
CA THR A 76 -12.45 -10.84 -4.48
C THR A 76 -11.65 -9.58 -4.76
N VAL A 77 -12.06 -8.79 -5.75
CA VAL A 77 -11.49 -7.47 -6.04
C VAL A 77 -12.47 -6.41 -5.55
N ALA A 78 -12.03 -5.51 -4.66
CA ALA A 78 -12.85 -4.45 -4.09
C ALA A 78 -12.12 -3.09 -4.12
N PRO A 79 -12.79 -2.00 -4.53
CA PRO A 79 -12.19 -0.66 -4.55
C PRO A 79 -11.92 -0.13 -3.13
N GLN A 80 -10.87 0.68 -2.99
CA GLN A 80 -10.50 1.30 -1.72
C GLN A 80 -11.31 2.58 -1.45
N THR A 81 -12.55 2.37 -1.04
CA THR A 81 -13.15 3.11 0.08
C THR A 81 -13.58 2.04 1.07
N MET A 82 -12.61 1.29 1.59
CA MET A 82 -12.87 0.06 2.31
C MET A 82 -13.49 0.41 3.67
N LYS A 83 -14.81 0.24 3.76
CA LYS A 83 -15.55 0.35 5.01
C LYS A 83 -15.30 -0.89 5.88
N LEU A 84 -14.44 -0.74 6.87
CA LEU A 84 -14.07 -1.77 7.82
C LEU A 84 -15.17 -2.03 8.84
N THR A 85 -15.31 -3.28 9.28
CA THR A 85 -15.99 -3.59 10.53
C THR A 85 -15.18 -3.10 11.73
N THR A 86 -15.84 -2.96 12.89
CA THR A 86 -15.14 -2.70 14.17
C THR A 86 -14.11 -3.77 14.52
N GLN A 87 -14.32 -5.02 14.10
CA GLN A 87 -13.34 -6.08 14.31
C GLN A 87 -12.09 -5.89 13.43
N GLN A 88 -12.27 -5.65 12.13
CA GLN A 88 -11.15 -5.41 11.22
C GLN A 88 -10.35 -4.15 11.60
N ALA A 89 -11.03 -3.09 12.05
CA ALA A 89 -10.36 -1.91 12.57
C ALA A 89 -9.57 -2.22 13.85
N ALA A 90 -10.12 -3.06 14.74
CA ALA A 90 -9.44 -3.50 15.96
C ALA A 90 -8.17 -4.29 15.65
N ASP A 91 -8.27 -5.24 14.71
CA ASP A 91 -7.13 -6.04 14.25
C ASP A 91 -6.03 -5.15 13.65
N LEU A 92 -6.42 -4.13 12.86
CA LEU A 92 -5.48 -3.19 12.23
C LEU A 92 -4.80 -2.24 13.23
N LEU A 93 -5.52 -1.83 14.27
CA LEU A 93 -5.03 -0.95 15.33
C LEU A 93 -4.28 -1.71 16.44
N GLY A 94 -4.29 -3.04 16.42
CA GLY A 94 -3.70 -3.89 17.46
C GLY A 94 -4.37 -3.70 18.82
N VAL A 95 -5.70 -3.51 18.85
CA VAL A 95 -6.48 -3.33 20.09
C VAL A 95 -7.68 -4.26 20.11
N SER A 96 -8.38 -4.34 21.24
CA SER A 96 -9.62 -5.12 21.33
C SER A 96 -10.79 -4.40 20.65
N ARG A 97 -11.76 -5.16 20.12
CA ARG A 97 -12.99 -4.60 19.52
C ARG A 97 -13.76 -3.65 20.45
N PRO A 98 -13.94 -3.94 21.76
CA PRO A 98 -14.57 -2.98 22.68
C PRO A 98 -13.84 -1.64 22.75
N THR A 99 -12.51 -1.64 22.61
CA THR A 99 -11.72 -0.40 22.55
C THR A 99 -12.08 0.44 21.34
N VAL A 100 -12.21 -0.17 20.17
CA VAL A 100 -12.65 0.54 18.95
C VAL A 100 -14.06 1.07 19.09
N VAL A 101 -14.99 0.30 19.69
CA VAL A 101 -16.35 0.78 19.96
C VAL A 101 -16.32 2.01 20.87
N ARG A 102 -15.51 2.00 21.93
CA ARG A 102 -15.34 3.17 22.80
C ARG A 102 -14.80 4.38 22.03
N LEU A 103 -13.78 4.19 21.19
CA LEU A 103 -13.23 5.29 20.36
C LEU A 103 -14.28 5.90 19.42
N ILE A 104 -15.22 5.09 18.93
CA ILE A 104 -16.34 5.59 18.12
C ILE A 104 -17.32 6.37 19.01
N THR A 105 -17.71 5.82 20.17
CA THR A 105 -18.63 6.48 21.10
C THR A 105 -18.09 7.82 21.62
N ASP A 106 -16.78 7.89 21.84
CA ASP A 106 -16.07 9.10 22.29
C ASP A 106 -15.84 10.11 21.14
N ASN A 107 -16.35 9.84 19.94
CA ASN A 107 -16.13 10.62 18.70
C ASN A 107 -14.66 10.82 18.32
N VAL A 108 -13.76 9.97 18.82
CA VAL A 108 -12.34 10.01 18.49
C VAL A 108 -12.08 9.37 17.12
N LEU A 109 -12.84 8.34 16.77
CA LEU A 109 -12.71 7.63 15.52
C LEU A 109 -14.04 7.68 14.74
N PRO A 110 -14.09 8.35 13.57
CA PRO A 110 -15.30 8.44 12.77
C PRO A 110 -15.82 7.06 12.36
N ALA A 111 -17.12 6.86 12.47
CA ALA A 111 -17.79 5.67 11.96
C ALA A 111 -19.20 5.99 11.51
N GLU A 112 -19.59 5.42 10.38
CA GLU A 112 -20.97 5.43 9.92
C GLU A 112 -21.74 4.26 10.52
N ARG A 113 -23.00 4.48 10.87
CA ARG A 113 -23.90 3.42 11.31
C ARG A 113 -24.70 2.90 10.11
N ILE A 114 -24.47 1.63 9.74
CA ILE A 114 -25.24 0.94 8.70
C ILE A 114 -26.09 -0.14 9.38
N GLY A 115 -27.38 0.18 9.55
CA GLY A 115 -28.31 -0.60 10.37
C GLY A 115 -27.87 -0.66 11.84
N ASN A 116 -27.57 -1.88 12.32
CA ASN A 116 -27.12 -2.10 13.70
C ASN A 116 -25.59 -2.20 13.86
N ARG A 117 -24.81 -1.98 12.79
CA ARG A 117 -23.35 -2.16 12.83
C ARG A 117 -22.64 -0.88 12.42
N HIS A 118 -21.52 -0.60 13.07
CA HIS A 118 -20.60 0.48 12.68
C HIS A 118 -19.70 0.05 11.53
N ARG A 119 -19.44 1.00 10.64
CA ARG A 119 -18.51 0.91 9.52
C ARG A 119 -17.55 2.08 9.56
N LEU A 120 -16.26 1.79 9.47
CA LEU A 120 -15.19 2.78 9.55
C LEU A 120 -14.50 2.89 8.20
N LEU A 121 -14.18 4.10 7.74
CA LEU A 121 -13.32 4.21 6.58
C LEU A 121 -11.90 3.80 6.96
N LEU A 122 -11.26 3.01 6.09
CA LEU A 122 -9.86 2.62 6.26
C LEU A 122 -8.95 3.83 6.47
N ASP A 123 -9.15 4.91 5.71
CA ASP A 123 -8.34 6.13 5.78
C ASP A 123 -8.41 6.78 7.17
N ASP A 124 -9.59 6.84 7.78
CA ASP A 124 -9.78 7.37 9.14
C ASP A 124 -9.06 6.50 10.17
N VAL A 125 -9.14 5.16 10.02
CA VAL A 125 -8.47 4.21 10.91
C VAL A 125 -6.94 4.33 10.79
N LEU A 126 -6.41 4.49 9.58
CA LEU A 126 -4.97 4.67 9.36
C LEU A 126 -4.48 6.02 9.89
N THR A 127 -5.25 7.10 9.66
CA THR A 127 -4.95 8.43 10.19
C THR A 127 -4.90 8.42 11.71
N TYR A 128 -5.88 7.80 12.36
CA TYR A 128 -5.90 7.64 13.81
C TYR A 128 -4.68 6.84 14.32
N ARG A 129 -4.30 5.76 13.62
CA ARG A 129 -3.13 4.96 13.98
C ARG A 129 -1.85 5.80 13.99
N GLU A 130 -1.67 6.63 12.97
CA GLU A 130 -0.49 7.49 12.87
C GLU A 130 -0.47 8.55 13.97
N GLN A 131 -1.59 9.24 14.20
CA GLN A 131 -1.70 10.21 15.30
C GLN A 131 -1.40 9.57 16.66
N ARG A 132 -1.91 8.36 16.90
CA ARG A 132 -1.63 7.61 18.13
C ARG A 132 -0.15 7.30 18.28
N ARG A 133 0.50 6.90 17.19
CA ARG A 133 1.94 6.63 17.15
C ARG A 133 2.75 7.89 17.46
N THR A 134 2.42 9.02 16.85
CA THR A 134 3.06 10.32 17.13
C THR A 134 2.91 10.71 18.59
N ARG A 135 1.71 10.63 19.16
CA ARG A 135 1.48 10.91 20.59
C ARG A 135 2.29 9.99 21.51
N GLN A 136 2.47 8.72 21.13
CA GLN A 136 3.32 7.79 21.89
C GLN A 136 4.79 8.22 21.84
N TYR A 137 5.29 8.60 20.66
CA TYR A 137 6.67 9.10 20.53
C TYR A 137 6.88 10.41 21.28
N GLU A 138 5.95 11.37 21.18
CA GLU A 138 5.99 12.63 21.94
C GLU A 138 5.99 12.37 23.44
N ALA A 139 5.16 11.44 23.92
CA ALA A 139 5.11 11.09 25.34
C ALA A 139 6.42 10.43 25.82
N LEU A 140 7.06 9.62 24.97
CA LEU A 140 8.38 9.04 25.27
C LEU A 140 9.46 10.12 25.30
N ALA A 141 9.48 11.01 24.30
CA ALA A 141 10.42 12.12 24.22
C ALA A 141 10.27 13.10 25.41
N ALA A 142 9.04 13.37 25.86
CA ALA A 142 8.80 14.20 27.04
C ALA A 142 9.33 13.60 28.35
N THR A 143 9.62 12.29 28.38
CA THR A 143 10.30 11.62 29.50
C THR A 143 11.79 11.37 29.26
N ALA A 144 12.30 11.67 28.06
CA ALA A 144 13.73 11.59 27.78
C ALA A 144 14.41 12.79 28.44
N VAL A 145 15.18 12.51 29.49
CA VAL A 145 16.12 13.47 30.08
C VAL A 145 17.45 13.21 29.38
N ASP A 146 18.06 14.24 28.80
CA ASP A 146 19.44 14.17 28.34
C ASP A 146 20.32 14.02 29.60
N ILE A 147 20.72 12.79 29.89
CA ILE A 147 21.60 12.48 31.02
C ILE A 147 23.02 12.45 30.45
N ASP A 148 23.85 13.44 30.78
CA ASP A 148 25.29 13.33 30.55
C ASP A 148 25.85 12.31 31.56
N THR A 149 26.60 11.33 31.08
CA THR A 149 27.27 10.33 31.93
C THR A 149 28.31 10.93 32.88
N ASN A 150 28.66 12.20 32.74
CA ASN A 150 29.54 12.94 33.65
C ASN A 150 28.82 13.68 34.80
N ASP A 151 27.48 13.73 34.81
CA ASP A 151 26.75 14.42 35.87
C ASP A 151 26.74 13.62 37.20
N ASP A 152 26.69 14.34 38.32
CA ASP A 152 26.60 13.74 39.66
C ASP A 152 25.33 12.85 39.78
N PRO A 153 25.44 11.57 40.17
CA PRO A 153 24.32 10.66 40.32
C PRO A 153 23.17 11.16 41.21
N GLU A 154 23.46 12.01 42.21
CA GLU A 154 22.42 12.64 43.04
C GLU A 154 21.63 13.70 42.26
N GLN A 155 22.30 14.48 41.42
CA GLN A 155 21.70 15.52 40.57
C GLN A 155 20.77 14.88 39.52
N ILE A 156 21.22 13.81 38.85
CA ILE A 156 20.41 13.05 37.88
C ILE A 156 19.11 12.51 38.51
N ARG A 157 19.18 12.02 39.75
CA ARG A 157 18.00 11.51 40.48
C ARG A 157 17.01 12.63 40.82
N GLN A 158 17.51 13.81 41.14
CA GLN A 158 16.68 14.97 41.46
C GLN A 158 15.97 15.48 40.19
N ASP A 159 16.68 15.59 39.08
CA ASP A 159 16.14 16.04 37.79
C ASP A 159 15.09 15.07 37.25
N LEU A 160 15.33 13.75 37.34
CA LEU A 160 14.34 12.74 36.98
C LEU A 160 13.08 12.78 37.87
N ARG A 161 13.20 13.12 39.15
CA ARG A 161 12.06 13.29 40.06
C ARG A 161 11.23 14.51 39.66
N GLU A 162 11.89 15.61 39.30
CA GLU A 162 11.24 16.84 38.90
C GLU A 162 10.54 16.69 37.54
N ALA A 163 11.21 16.11 36.54
CA ALA A 163 10.63 15.80 35.24
C ALA A 163 9.39 14.88 35.37
N ARG A 164 9.44 13.84 36.23
CA ARG A 164 8.29 12.99 36.52
C ARG A 164 7.15 13.74 37.19
N ARG A 165 7.44 14.72 38.05
CA ARG A 165 6.42 15.55 38.72
C ARG A 165 5.69 16.42 37.70
N VAL A 166 6.44 17.11 36.83
CA VAL A 166 5.88 17.97 35.76
C VAL A 166 5.00 17.17 34.80
N VAL A 167 5.46 15.98 34.36
CA VAL A 167 4.67 15.11 33.49
C VAL A 167 3.40 14.60 34.19
N ALA A 168 3.45 14.32 35.49
CA ALA A 168 2.27 13.92 36.27
C ALA A 168 1.25 15.06 36.41
N GLU A 169 1.70 16.30 36.60
CA GLU A 169 0.86 17.49 36.66
C GLU A 169 0.17 17.78 35.31
N GLN A 170 0.92 17.69 34.21
CA GLN A 170 0.36 17.83 32.85
C GLN A 170 -0.69 16.77 32.52
N ARG A 171 -0.51 15.52 32.99
CA ARG A 171 -1.50 14.46 32.82
C ARG A 171 -2.78 14.69 33.64
N ARG A 172 -2.67 15.30 34.82
CA ARG A 172 -3.83 15.67 35.66
C ARG A 172 -4.62 16.84 35.09
N ALA A 173 -3.97 17.77 34.38
CA ALA A 173 -4.63 18.93 33.78
C ALA A 173 -5.35 18.63 32.45
N LYS A 174 -5.01 17.51 31.79
CA LYS A 174 -5.55 17.12 30.47
C LYS A 174 -6.69 16.09 30.56
N HIS A 175 -7.08 15.68 31.77
CA HIS A 175 -8.05 14.64 32.05
C HIS A 175 -9.31 15.20 32.69
#